data_AF-A0A952BIZ0-F1
#
_entry.id   AF-A0A952BIZ0-F1
#
_cell.length_a   1.000
_cell.length_b   1.000
_cell.length_c   1.000
_cell.angle_alpha   90.00
_cell.angle_beta   90.00
_cell.angle_gamma   90.00
#
_symmetry.space_group_name_H-M   'P 1'
#
loop_
_entity.id
_entity.type
_entity.pdbx_description
1 polymer ?
#
loop_
_entity_poly.entity_id
_entity_poly.type
_entity_poly.pdbx_seq_one_letter_code
_entity_poly.pdbx_strand_id
1 'polypeptide(L)'
;MSSGWESRLEILKRDAERKIISPLKTHGWSTKVNAIETGEYLLIEGERNDRSHTVSLLYTSGVSHRVYKDMAKLVEHIFVNGQLYKIESYAYGIETPISTVDEFHHLLLEWNRESSEGQFLDENEPEEFPTPEISMHQNLLAEEPIRAVWLRLRQLESVTLAKKLIKERAVRGSIDISDEEVAAKGEGVAYALRNASDYFQSRENRSVNQRILNLYYGSLSFAFAEMLSNPNGPKALSEIENSTKQGHGLYTIDGESENLDDLVIGVISNGFFPKFINYLNANTDKIPSKKPRKFDDLKNVNSNMWLTFEQIFSRIPETGDLFLNIFDSPPGWAIPTYDNEANNFGSLFMSGKRPQRSYVHMIDESNRLSKNDIPYLYGEMSEITELKYDGSTRQFRGAIDHPGHDSFWGVLPAHSSPFVNAAVIKPIFSSVRDYRAICIVLLYSLSIVVRYRPSLWRRVQEGDLDHMRILIEAFLEVVERVLPQHFLEKTSGKKIYANQPGSLFS
;
A
#
# COMPACT_ATOMS: atom_id res chain seq x y z
N MET A 1 -37.84 37.27 -29.12
CA MET A 1 -38.43 37.20 -27.77
C MET A 1 -39.02 35.82 -27.65
N SER A 2 -38.38 34.91 -26.92
CA SER A 2 -38.94 33.58 -26.65
C SER A 2 -40.23 33.77 -25.84
N SER A 3 -41.28 33.04 -26.20
CA SER A 3 -42.55 33.11 -25.47
C SER A 3 -42.30 32.71 -24.00
N GLY A 4 -43.02 33.30 -23.04
CA GLY A 4 -42.87 32.93 -21.62
C GLY A 4 -43.12 31.44 -21.34
N TRP A 5 -43.84 30.77 -22.25
CA TRP A 5 -44.05 29.33 -22.31
C TRP A 5 -42.77 28.55 -22.55
N GLU A 6 -41.96 28.92 -23.55
CA GLU A 6 -40.71 28.21 -23.88
C GLU A 6 -39.75 28.17 -22.69
N SER A 7 -39.62 29.28 -21.95
CA SER A 7 -38.78 29.33 -20.76
C SER A 7 -39.31 28.47 -19.60
N ARG A 8 -40.63 28.39 -19.42
CA ARG A 8 -41.25 27.51 -18.41
C ARG A 8 -41.11 26.04 -18.78
N LEU A 9 -41.27 25.72 -20.07
CA LEU A 9 -41.13 24.36 -20.59
C LEU A 9 -39.69 23.82 -20.41
N GLU A 10 -38.67 24.65 -20.65
CA GLU A 10 -37.27 24.26 -20.42
C GLU A 10 -36.98 23.96 -18.94
N ILE A 11 -37.51 24.75 -18.01
CA ILE A 11 -37.41 24.47 -16.57
C ILE A 11 -38.10 23.15 -16.24
N LEU A 12 -39.30 22.95 -16.78
CA LEU A 12 -40.10 21.76 -16.53
C LEU A 12 -39.43 20.48 -17.06
N LYS A 13 -38.82 20.54 -18.25
CA LYS A 13 -38.03 19.42 -18.82
C LYS A 13 -36.81 19.10 -17.98
N ARG A 14 -36.06 20.11 -17.53
CA ARG A 14 -34.89 19.91 -16.67
C ARG A 14 -35.27 19.26 -15.34
N ASP A 15 -36.37 19.72 -14.74
CA ASP A 15 -36.84 19.16 -13.47
C ASP A 15 -37.45 17.76 -13.65
N ALA A 16 -38.15 17.50 -14.75
CA ALA A 16 -38.57 16.15 -15.12
C ALA A 16 -37.39 15.20 -15.31
N GLU A 17 -36.32 15.64 -16.00
CA GLU A 17 -35.13 14.80 -16.20
C GLU A 17 -34.52 14.39 -14.87
N ARG A 18 -34.36 15.34 -13.95
CA ARG A 18 -33.76 15.10 -12.64
C ARG A 18 -34.65 14.29 -11.71
N LYS A 19 -35.94 14.62 -11.62
CA LYS A 19 -36.82 14.12 -10.55
C LYS A 19 -37.67 12.91 -10.95
N ILE A 20 -37.88 12.69 -12.25
CA ILE A 20 -38.76 11.62 -12.75
C ILE A 20 -38.00 10.67 -13.69
N ILE A 21 -37.42 11.21 -14.77
CA ILE A 21 -36.87 10.40 -15.87
C ILE A 21 -35.57 9.69 -15.46
N SER A 22 -34.62 10.39 -14.84
CA SER A 22 -33.36 9.77 -14.42
C SER A 22 -33.59 8.67 -13.37
N PRO A 23 -34.46 8.85 -12.35
CA PRO A 23 -34.90 7.75 -11.49
C PRO A 23 -35.51 6.58 -12.25
N LEU A 24 -36.45 6.82 -13.17
CA LEU A 24 -37.04 5.77 -14.00
C LEU A 24 -35.98 4.96 -14.77
N LYS A 25 -35.03 5.64 -15.43
CA LYS A 25 -33.93 5.00 -16.17
C LYS A 25 -33.03 4.16 -15.27
N THR A 26 -32.66 4.67 -14.08
CA THR A 26 -31.86 3.91 -13.10
C THR A 26 -32.56 2.63 -12.65
N HIS A 27 -33.89 2.62 -12.61
CA HIS A 27 -34.72 1.47 -12.27
C HIS A 27 -35.13 0.63 -13.50
N GLY A 28 -34.48 0.80 -14.65
CA GLY A 28 -34.70 -0.02 -15.84
C GLY A 28 -35.97 0.30 -16.63
N TRP A 29 -36.60 1.45 -16.41
CA TRP A 29 -37.75 1.90 -17.19
C TRP A 29 -37.31 2.66 -18.44
N SER A 30 -37.93 2.33 -19.57
CA SER A 30 -37.85 3.15 -20.78
C SER A 30 -38.85 4.30 -20.68
N THR A 31 -38.50 5.49 -21.20
CA THR A 31 -39.32 6.70 -21.00
C THR A 31 -39.62 7.43 -22.31
N LYS A 32 -40.85 7.92 -22.45
CA LYS A 32 -41.27 8.84 -23.53
C LYS A 32 -41.86 10.10 -22.91
N VAL A 33 -41.49 11.26 -23.45
CA VAL A 33 -41.88 12.57 -22.90
C VAL A 33 -42.53 13.42 -23.99
N ASN A 34 -43.76 13.83 -23.75
CA ASN A 34 -44.53 14.67 -24.66
C ASN A 34 -44.90 16.00 -23.98
N ALA A 35 -44.59 17.13 -24.62
CA ALA A 35 -44.93 18.46 -24.11
C ALA A 35 -46.27 18.95 -24.65
N ILE A 36 -47.16 19.42 -23.77
CA ILE A 36 -48.50 19.89 -24.14
C ILE A 36 -48.60 21.40 -23.88
N GLU A 37 -48.69 22.17 -24.96
CA GLU A 37 -48.71 23.65 -24.94
C GLU A 37 -50.00 24.22 -24.36
N THR A 38 -51.16 23.64 -24.67
CA THR A 38 -52.48 24.16 -24.28
C THR A 38 -52.77 24.13 -22.77
N GLY A 39 -51.96 23.42 -21.97
CA GLY A 39 -52.10 23.31 -20.52
C GLY A 39 -50.80 23.45 -19.74
N GLU A 40 -49.70 23.75 -20.43
CA GLU A 40 -48.35 23.89 -19.87
C GLU A 40 -47.85 22.74 -18.97
N TYR A 41 -47.93 21.50 -19.49
CA TYR A 41 -47.47 20.30 -18.77
C TYR A 41 -46.69 19.33 -19.66
N LEU A 42 -45.97 18.42 -19.01
CA LEU A 42 -45.34 17.26 -19.64
C LEU A 42 -46.18 16.01 -19.34
N LEU A 43 -46.34 15.15 -20.34
CA LEU A 43 -46.75 13.76 -20.17
C LEU A 43 -45.49 12.89 -20.21
N ILE A 44 -45.33 12.03 -19.22
CA ILE A 44 -44.18 11.14 -19.08
C ILE A 44 -44.72 9.73 -18.99
N GLU A 45 -44.43 8.93 -20.00
CA GLU A 45 -44.76 7.51 -20.08
C GLU A 45 -43.53 6.70 -19.68
N GLY A 46 -43.70 5.75 -18.76
CA GLY A 46 -42.69 4.79 -18.35
C GLY A 46 -43.11 3.37 -18.72
N GLU A 47 -42.24 2.62 -19.40
CA GLU A 47 -42.51 1.24 -19.82
C GLU A 47 -41.40 0.29 -19.35
N ARG A 48 -41.80 -0.81 -18.67
CA ARG A 48 -40.93 -1.90 -18.17
C ARG A 48 -41.72 -3.21 -18.09
N ASN A 49 -41.17 -4.29 -18.65
CA ASN A 49 -41.73 -5.66 -18.58
C ASN A 49 -43.24 -5.71 -18.91
N ASP A 50 -43.62 -5.24 -20.10
CA ASP A 50 -45.01 -5.18 -20.61
C ASP A 50 -45.98 -4.34 -19.76
N ARG A 51 -45.49 -3.61 -18.75
CA ARG A 51 -46.27 -2.61 -18.01
C ARG A 51 -45.92 -1.22 -18.46
N SER A 52 -46.97 -0.41 -18.66
CA SER A 52 -46.86 0.99 -19.04
C SER A 52 -47.65 1.84 -18.05
N HIS A 53 -47.01 2.88 -17.54
CA HIS A 53 -47.62 3.87 -16.65
C HIS A 53 -47.40 5.27 -17.20
N THR A 54 -48.36 6.17 -16.96
CA THR A 54 -48.32 7.54 -17.51
C THR A 54 -48.62 8.56 -16.43
N VAL A 55 -47.71 9.50 -16.23
CA VAL A 55 -47.87 10.61 -15.28
C VAL A 55 -47.81 11.96 -15.99
N SER A 56 -48.37 12.98 -15.37
CA SER A 56 -48.20 14.37 -15.84
C SER A 56 -47.38 15.19 -14.86
N LEU A 57 -46.63 16.17 -15.37
CA LEU A 57 -45.91 17.15 -14.58
C LEU A 57 -46.32 18.57 -15.03
N LEU A 58 -47.00 19.30 -14.15
CA LEU A 58 -47.39 20.70 -14.31
C LEU A 58 -46.29 21.64 -13.83
N TYR A 59 -46.13 22.78 -14.50
CA TYR A 59 -45.26 23.86 -13.99
C TYR A 59 -45.82 24.53 -12.72
N THR A 60 -47.15 24.67 -12.60
CA THR A 60 -47.80 25.33 -11.45
C THR A 60 -49.21 24.78 -11.19
N SER A 61 -49.70 24.93 -9.96
CA SER A 61 -51.04 24.50 -9.54
C SER A 61 -52.16 25.47 -9.97
N GLY A 62 -51.82 26.70 -10.38
CA GLY A 62 -52.77 27.74 -10.78
C GLY A 62 -53.30 27.61 -12.21
N VAL A 63 -53.64 26.40 -12.66
CA VAL A 63 -54.20 26.17 -14.01
C VAL A 63 -55.72 25.98 -13.96
N SER A 64 -56.39 26.16 -15.10
CA SER A 64 -57.85 26.03 -15.16
C SER A 64 -58.30 24.60 -14.86
N HIS A 65 -59.49 24.47 -14.26
CA HIS A 65 -60.10 23.16 -13.97
C HIS A 65 -60.25 22.26 -15.21
N ARG A 66 -60.42 22.86 -16.39
CA ARG A 66 -60.45 22.14 -17.67
C ARG A 66 -59.15 21.40 -17.93
N VAL A 67 -57.99 22.01 -17.67
CA VAL A 67 -56.67 21.39 -17.86
C VAL A 67 -56.51 20.17 -16.96
N TYR A 68 -56.90 20.29 -15.69
CA TYR A 68 -56.89 19.15 -14.77
C TYR A 68 -57.81 18.00 -15.23
N LYS A 69 -59.01 18.32 -15.72
CA LYS A 69 -59.94 17.31 -16.28
C LYS A 69 -59.40 16.61 -17.52
N ASP A 70 -58.64 17.31 -18.34
CA ASP A 70 -58.07 16.73 -19.56
C ASP A 70 -56.86 15.84 -19.22
N MET A 71 -56.02 16.22 -18.25
CA MET A 71 -54.94 15.36 -17.76
C MET A 71 -55.45 14.10 -17.06
N ALA A 72 -56.47 14.23 -16.19
CA ALA A 72 -57.03 13.12 -15.42
C ALA A 72 -57.57 11.96 -16.29
N LYS A 73 -57.85 12.20 -17.58
CA LYS A 73 -58.26 11.16 -18.55
C LYS A 73 -57.08 10.36 -19.10
N LEU A 74 -55.86 10.88 -18.97
CA LEU A 74 -54.66 10.40 -19.67
C LEU A 74 -53.63 9.80 -18.71
N VAL A 75 -53.69 10.16 -17.43
CA VAL A 75 -52.65 9.84 -16.45
C VAL A 75 -53.24 9.24 -15.20
N GLU A 76 -52.46 8.40 -14.54
CA GLU A 76 -52.78 7.83 -13.24
C GLU A 76 -52.38 8.76 -12.08
N HIS A 77 -51.44 9.69 -12.29
CA HIS A 77 -51.00 10.65 -11.28
C HIS A 77 -50.63 12.00 -11.89
N ILE A 78 -50.98 13.09 -11.21
CA ILE A 78 -50.67 14.47 -11.61
C ILE A 78 -49.68 15.07 -10.62
N PHE A 79 -48.48 15.41 -11.09
CA PHE A 79 -47.46 16.08 -10.29
C PHE A 79 -47.42 17.57 -10.58
N VAL A 80 -47.14 18.37 -9.55
CA VAL A 80 -46.86 19.81 -9.70
C VAL A 80 -45.40 20.08 -9.35
N ASN A 81 -44.70 20.83 -10.22
CA ASN A 81 -43.33 21.29 -9.99
C ASN A 81 -43.31 22.52 -9.05
N GLY A 82 -43.64 22.29 -7.78
CA GLY A 82 -43.72 23.33 -6.76
C GLY A 82 -44.72 22.99 -5.66
N GLN A 83 -45.07 23.97 -4.83
CA GLN A 83 -46.06 23.79 -3.76
C GLN A 83 -47.49 23.75 -4.31
N LEU A 84 -48.32 22.91 -3.68
CA LEU A 84 -49.75 22.85 -3.96
C LEU A 84 -50.44 24.06 -3.33
N TYR A 85 -51.16 24.84 -4.13
CA TYR A 85 -51.88 26.02 -3.66
C TYR A 85 -53.33 26.00 -4.12
N LYS A 86 -54.27 26.05 -3.16
CA LYS A 86 -55.74 26.06 -3.41
C LYS A 86 -56.21 24.99 -4.42
N ILE A 87 -55.62 23.79 -4.38
CA ILE A 87 -55.96 22.72 -5.32
C ILE A 87 -57.45 22.37 -5.30
N GLU A 88 -58.09 22.40 -4.12
CA GLU A 88 -59.53 22.20 -3.98
C GLU A 88 -60.38 23.16 -4.83
N SER A 89 -59.85 24.35 -5.15
CA SER A 89 -60.54 25.33 -6.01
C SER A 89 -60.31 25.09 -7.50
N TYR A 90 -59.19 24.48 -7.90
CA TYR A 90 -58.81 24.28 -9.30
C TYR A 90 -59.07 22.86 -9.81
N ALA A 91 -58.93 21.84 -8.96
CA ALA A 91 -59.07 20.43 -9.30
C ALA A 91 -60.31 19.78 -8.66
N TYR A 92 -61.37 20.56 -8.38
CA TYR A 92 -62.57 20.06 -7.71
C TYR A 92 -63.23 18.90 -8.50
N GLY A 93 -63.58 17.82 -7.82
CA GLY A 93 -64.23 16.67 -8.45
C GLY A 93 -63.34 15.83 -9.38
N ILE A 94 -62.02 15.83 -9.14
CA ILE A 94 -61.05 14.95 -9.81
C ILE A 94 -60.59 13.89 -8.82
N GLU A 95 -60.69 12.63 -9.22
CA GLU A 95 -60.30 11.47 -8.40
C GLU A 95 -58.83 11.08 -8.60
N THR A 96 -58.22 11.45 -9.72
CA THR A 96 -56.79 11.23 -9.99
C THR A 96 -55.94 11.93 -8.94
N PRO A 97 -55.02 11.22 -8.25
CA PRO A 97 -54.16 11.82 -7.24
C PRO A 97 -53.33 12.99 -7.77
N ILE A 98 -53.20 14.03 -6.94
CA ILE A 98 -52.41 15.22 -7.24
C ILE A 98 -51.42 15.46 -6.11
N SER A 99 -50.13 15.47 -6.42
CA SER A 99 -49.10 15.72 -5.41
C SER A 99 -47.91 16.53 -5.95
N THR A 100 -46.94 16.81 -5.08
CA THR A 100 -45.72 17.50 -5.48
C THR A 100 -44.77 16.53 -6.19
N VAL A 101 -43.98 17.01 -7.14
CA VAL A 101 -43.00 16.18 -7.88
C VAL A 101 -41.97 15.49 -6.96
N ASP A 102 -41.73 16.03 -5.77
CA ASP A 102 -40.81 15.45 -4.79
C ASP A 102 -41.33 14.12 -4.21
N GLU A 103 -42.63 13.83 -4.38
CA GLU A 103 -43.26 12.57 -3.96
C GLU A 103 -43.22 11.48 -5.03
N PHE A 104 -42.68 11.75 -6.23
CA PHE A 104 -42.63 10.78 -7.33
C PHE A 104 -41.95 9.45 -6.94
N HIS A 105 -40.97 9.50 -6.04
CA HIS A 105 -40.27 8.30 -5.59
C HIS A 105 -41.21 7.24 -4.98
N HIS A 106 -42.27 7.67 -4.28
CA HIS A 106 -43.25 6.72 -3.72
C HIS A 106 -44.00 5.97 -4.82
N LEU A 107 -44.45 6.68 -5.85
CA LEU A 107 -45.12 6.09 -7.00
C LEU A 107 -44.18 5.14 -7.79
N LEU A 108 -42.91 5.53 -7.96
CA LEU A 108 -41.89 4.69 -8.60
C LEU A 108 -41.70 3.35 -7.86
N LEU A 109 -41.76 3.34 -6.52
CA LEU A 109 -41.66 2.11 -5.74
C LEU A 109 -42.87 1.19 -5.97
N GLU A 110 -44.06 1.76 -6.10
CA GLU A 110 -45.28 1.03 -6.43
C GLU A 110 -45.18 0.40 -7.83
N TRP A 111 -44.78 1.19 -8.84
CA TRP A 111 -44.54 0.69 -10.20
C TRP A 111 -43.49 -0.43 -10.24
N ASN A 112 -42.41 -0.26 -9.48
CA ASN A 112 -41.34 -1.26 -9.40
C ASN A 112 -41.85 -2.58 -8.80
N ARG A 113 -42.68 -2.51 -7.75
CA ARG A 113 -43.29 -3.67 -7.10
C ARG A 113 -44.30 -4.35 -8.01
N GLU A 114 -45.03 -3.57 -8.77
CA GLU A 114 -46.00 -4.06 -9.74
C GLU A 114 -45.31 -4.79 -10.89
N SER A 115 -44.34 -4.17 -11.54
CA SER A 115 -43.58 -4.73 -12.67
C SER A 115 -42.53 -5.77 -12.29
N SER A 116 -42.36 -6.06 -11.00
CA SER A 116 -41.56 -7.20 -10.54
C SER A 116 -42.44 -8.45 -10.44
N GLU A 117 -42.48 -9.25 -11.51
CA GLU A 117 -42.69 -10.69 -11.31
C GLU A 117 -41.48 -11.21 -10.51
N GLY A 118 -41.75 -12.07 -9.53
CA GLY A 118 -40.82 -12.36 -8.44
C GLY A 118 -39.39 -12.70 -8.84
N GLN A 119 -38.46 -12.20 -8.02
CA GLN A 119 -37.04 -12.56 -7.93
C GLN A 119 -36.18 -12.24 -9.16
N PHE A 120 -35.29 -11.27 -8.97
CA PHE A 120 -34.10 -11.08 -9.79
C PHE A 120 -33.33 -12.41 -9.86
N LEU A 121 -33.45 -13.12 -10.98
CA LEU A 121 -32.47 -14.03 -11.61
C LEU A 121 -33.24 -14.87 -12.64
N ASP A 122 -32.84 -14.78 -13.91
CA ASP A 122 -33.25 -15.76 -14.91
C ASP A 122 -32.58 -17.08 -14.53
N GLU A 123 -33.33 -18.10 -14.11
CA GLU A 123 -32.78 -19.41 -13.68
C GLU A 123 -31.96 -20.12 -14.80
N ASN A 124 -32.00 -19.59 -16.02
CA ASN A 124 -31.27 -20.09 -17.18
C ASN A 124 -30.01 -19.31 -17.55
N GLU A 125 -29.69 -18.18 -16.89
CA GLU A 125 -28.37 -17.58 -17.03
C GLU A 125 -27.36 -18.38 -16.21
N PRO A 126 -26.32 -18.99 -16.84
CA PRO A 126 -25.27 -19.61 -16.07
C PRO A 126 -24.67 -18.56 -15.14
N GLU A 127 -24.52 -18.89 -13.85
CA GLU A 127 -23.74 -18.08 -12.91
C GLU A 127 -22.29 -18.01 -13.43
N GLU A 128 -22.00 -17.02 -14.29
CA GLU A 128 -20.65 -16.58 -14.53
C GLU A 128 -20.20 -15.88 -13.25
N PHE A 129 -19.71 -16.67 -12.29
CA PHE A 129 -18.92 -16.10 -11.21
C PHE A 129 -17.71 -15.45 -11.88
N PRO A 130 -17.59 -14.11 -11.85
CA PRO A 130 -16.38 -13.48 -12.34
C PRO A 130 -15.22 -14.14 -11.61
N THR A 131 -14.25 -14.64 -12.37
CA THR A 131 -13.06 -15.24 -11.76
C THR A 131 -12.47 -14.13 -10.90
N PRO A 132 -12.39 -14.29 -9.57
CA PRO A 132 -12.03 -13.18 -8.70
C PRO A 132 -10.67 -12.64 -9.13
N GLU A 133 -10.64 -11.38 -9.56
CA GLU A 133 -9.39 -10.72 -9.92
C GLU A 133 -8.44 -10.84 -8.73
N ILE A 134 -7.25 -11.40 -8.99
CA ILE A 134 -6.26 -11.62 -7.94
C ILE A 134 -5.74 -10.24 -7.53
N SER A 135 -6.30 -9.67 -6.47
CA SER A 135 -5.84 -8.38 -5.95
C SER A 135 -4.34 -8.43 -5.62
N MET A 136 -3.61 -7.47 -6.18
CA MET A 136 -2.18 -7.23 -5.90
C MET A 136 -1.94 -6.59 -4.52
N HIS A 137 -3.03 -6.17 -3.86
CA HIS A 137 -3.02 -5.52 -2.56
C HIS A 137 -3.90 -6.29 -1.58
N GLN A 138 -3.50 -6.35 -0.32
CA GLN A 138 -4.29 -6.94 0.74
C GLN A 138 -4.35 -6.01 1.94
N ASN A 139 -5.56 -5.59 2.28
CA ASN A 139 -5.83 -4.79 3.47
C ASN A 139 -6.15 -5.73 4.64
N LEU A 140 -5.43 -5.58 5.74
CA LEU A 140 -5.61 -6.29 6.99
C LEU A 140 -6.08 -5.29 8.05
N LEU A 141 -7.38 -5.26 8.29
CA LEU A 141 -7.98 -4.44 9.35
C LEU A 141 -8.10 -5.26 10.64
N ALA A 142 -7.42 -4.83 11.70
CA ALA A 142 -7.47 -5.47 13.00
C ALA A 142 -7.07 -4.51 14.12
N GLU A 143 -7.65 -4.67 15.32
CA GLU A 143 -7.28 -3.89 16.52
C GLU A 143 -5.78 -3.98 16.83
N GLU A 144 -5.18 -5.16 16.65
CA GLU A 144 -3.74 -5.36 16.68
C GLU A 144 -3.25 -5.78 15.29
N PRO A 145 -2.80 -4.84 14.44
CA PRO A 145 -2.43 -5.13 13.04
C PRO A 145 -1.35 -6.21 12.93
N ILE A 146 -0.40 -6.23 13.87
CA ILE A 146 0.66 -7.24 13.91
C ILE A 146 0.12 -8.66 14.11
N ARG A 147 -0.98 -8.85 14.87
CA ARG A 147 -1.61 -10.17 15.00
C ARG A 147 -2.22 -10.64 13.69
N ALA A 148 -2.81 -9.74 12.91
CA ALA A 148 -3.35 -10.07 11.60
C ALA A 148 -2.24 -10.47 10.62
N VAL A 149 -1.11 -9.76 10.63
CA VAL A 149 0.10 -10.14 9.86
C VAL A 149 0.56 -11.55 10.23
N TRP A 150 0.72 -11.84 11.52
CA TRP A 150 1.12 -13.17 11.98
C TRP A 150 0.10 -14.26 11.64
N LEU A 151 -1.20 -13.97 11.66
CA LEU A 151 -2.22 -14.93 11.23
C LEU A 151 -2.04 -15.31 9.76
N ARG A 152 -1.71 -14.34 8.88
CA ARG A 152 -1.44 -14.61 7.46
C ARG A 152 -0.13 -15.35 7.23
N LEU A 153 0.91 -15.06 8.02
CA LEU A 153 2.15 -15.85 7.99
C LEU A 153 1.89 -17.30 8.42
N ARG A 154 1.17 -17.50 9.54
CA ARG A 154 0.82 -18.85 10.04
C ARG A 154 -0.09 -19.62 9.09
N GLN A 155 -0.94 -18.94 8.32
CA GLN A 155 -1.70 -19.58 7.26
C GLN A 155 -0.78 -20.32 6.27
N LEU A 156 0.40 -19.76 5.97
CA LEU A 156 1.38 -20.33 5.06
C LEU A 156 2.28 -21.40 5.71
N GLU A 157 2.15 -21.67 7.01
CA GLU A 157 2.73 -22.85 7.66
C GLU A 157 1.99 -24.14 7.26
N SER A 158 0.81 -24.01 6.67
CA SER A 158 0.12 -25.11 6.00
C SER A 158 0.77 -25.37 4.65
N VAL A 159 1.34 -26.57 4.49
CA VAL A 159 1.94 -27.04 3.23
C VAL A 159 0.96 -26.91 2.07
N THR A 160 -0.32 -27.23 2.28
CA THR A 160 -1.37 -27.11 1.27
C THR A 160 -1.54 -25.67 0.79
N LEU A 161 -1.56 -24.70 1.72
CA LEU A 161 -1.74 -23.29 1.40
C LEU A 161 -0.47 -22.68 0.81
N ALA A 162 0.71 -23.12 1.24
CA ALA A 162 1.98 -22.75 0.63
C ALA A 162 2.07 -23.23 -0.84
N LYS A 163 1.70 -24.49 -1.12
CA LYS A 163 1.62 -25.02 -2.50
C LYS A 163 0.65 -24.20 -3.36
N LYS A 164 -0.53 -23.86 -2.82
CA LYS A 164 -1.51 -23.00 -3.50
C LYS A 164 -0.93 -21.62 -3.81
N LEU A 165 -0.26 -20.99 -2.85
CA LEU A 165 0.40 -19.70 -3.04
C LEU A 165 1.44 -19.76 -4.18
N ILE A 166 2.28 -20.78 -4.22
CA ILE A 166 3.31 -20.93 -5.27
C ILE A 166 2.65 -21.09 -6.65
N LYS A 167 1.61 -21.92 -6.77
CA LYS A 167 0.84 -22.07 -8.02
C LYS A 167 0.24 -20.74 -8.46
N GLU A 168 -0.42 -20.01 -7.56
CA GLU A 168 -0.99 -18.69 -7.85
C GLU A 168 0.07 -17.69 -8.33
N ARG A 169 1.26 -17.72 -7.73
CA ARG A 169 2.38 -16.85 -8.12
C ARG A 169 2.97 -17.25 -9.46
N ALA A 170 3.10 -18.54 -9.74
CA ALA A 170 3.58 -19.05 -11.02
C ALA A 170 2.63 -18.68 -12.17
N VAL A 171 1.33 -18.87 -11.98
CA VAL A 171 0.29 -18.45 -12.94
C VAL A 171 0.38 -16.94 -13.20
N ARG A 172 0.47 -16.13 -12.13
CA ARG A 172 0.58 -14.67 -12.26
C ARG A 172 1.85 -14.22 -12.99
N GLY A 173 2.96 -14.93 -12.78
CA GLY A 173 4.22 -14.66 -13.46
C GLY A 173 4.32 -15.27 -14.86
N SER A 174 3.33 -16.03 -15.31
CA SER A 174 3.40 -16.86 -16.52
C SER A 174 4.64 -17.78 -16.53
N ILE A 175 4.93 -18.37 -15.37
CA ILE A 175 6.07 -19.27 -15.15
C ILE A 175 5.57 -20.71 -15.13
N ASP A 176 6.13 -21.54 -15.99
CA ASP A 176 5.87 -22.99 -15.97
C ASP A 176 6.65 -23.63 -14.82
N ILE A 177 5.95 -24.38 -13.97
CA ILE A 177 6.51 -25.03 -12.79
C ILE A 177 5.88 -26.40 -12.61
N SER A 178 6.70 -27.42 -12.40
CA SER A 178 6.22 -28.79 -12.22
C SER A 178 5.53 -28.97 -10.86
N ASP A 179 4.61 -29.93 -10.77
CA ASP A 179 3.93 -30.24 -9.51
C ASP A 179 4.90 -30.72 -8.43
N GLU A 180 6.00 -31.41 -8.79
CA GLU A 180 7.05 -31.80 -7.86
C GLU A 180 7.80 -30.58 -7.30
N GLU A 181 8.11 -29.59 -8.16
CA GLU A 181 8.78 -28.37 -7.71
C GLU A 181 7.88 -27.52 -6.82
N VAL A 182 6.59 -27.40 -7.16
CA VAL A 182 5.58 -26.80 -6.28
C VAL A 182 5.53 -27.52 -4.94
N ALA A 183 5.58 -28.86 -4.96
CA ALA A 183 5.53 -29.64 -3.74
C ALA A 183 6.73 -29.36 -2.83
N ALA A 184 7.94 -29.41 -3.38
CA ALA A 184 9.19 -29.16 -2.66
C ALA A 184 9.29 -27.72 -2.13
N LYS A 185 8.97 -26.72 -2.97
CA LYS A 185 8.93 -25.31 -2.54
C LYS A 185 7.88 -25.11 -1.44
N GLY A 186 6.68 -25.69 -1.57
CA GLY A 186 5.59 -25.53 -0.60
C GLY A 186 5.90 -26.11 0.77
N GLU A 187 6.58 -27.26 0.81
CA GLU A 187 7.08 -27.86 2.05
C GLU A 187 8.18 -26.99 2.68
N GLY A 188 9.11 -26.49 1.85
CA GLY A 188 10.18 -25.60 2.30
C GLY A 188 9.67 -24.27 2.87
N VAL A 189 8.70 -23.61 2.21
CA VAL A 189 8.06 -22.37 2.70
C VAL A 189 7.37 -22.63 4.03
N ALA A 190 6.55 -23.68 4.12
CA ALA A 190 5.83 -24.01 5.33
C ALA A 190 6.78 -24.28 6.51
N TYR A 191 7.84 -25.05 6.27
CA TYR A 191 8.87 -25.31 7.28
C TYR A 191 9.59 -24.03 7.72
N ALA A 192 10.03 -23.20 6.77
CA ALA A 192 10.75 -21.97 7.05
C ALA A 192 9.90 -20.97 7.85
N LEU A 193 8.61 -20.86 7.55
CA LEU A 193 7.70 -19.99 8.29
C LEU A 193 7.40 -20.51 9.71
N ARG A 194 7.27 -21.82 9.92
CA ARG A 194 7.16 -22.40 11.27
C ARG A 194 8.37 -22.04 12.12
N ASN A 195 9.58 -22.24 11.58
CA ASN A 195 10.82 -21.84 12.25
C ASN A 195 10.85 -20.34 12.58
N ALA A 196 10.46 -19.49 11.61
CA ALA A 196 10.40 -18.04 11.83
C ALA A 196 9.42 -17.69 12.97
N SER A 197 8.23 -18.29 12.98
CA SER A 197 7.24 -18.13 14.04
C SER A 197 7.77 -18.58 15.40
N ASP A 198 8.40 -19.74 15.50
CA ASP A 198 8.95 -20.27 16.76
C ASP A 198 9.99 -19.31 17.36
N TYR A 199 10.86 -18.76 16.52
CA TYR A 199 11.88 -17.80 16.95
C TYR A 199 11.27 -16.47 17.42
N PHE A 200 10.36 -15.87 16.64
CA PHE A 200 9.79 -14.53 16.90
C PHE A 200 8.69 -14.51 17.96
N GLN A 201 7.85 -15.55 18.08
CA GLN A 201 6.63 -15.53 18.90
C GLN A 201 6.80 -16.04 20.32
N SER A 202 7.91 -16.66 20.63
CA SER A 202 8.21 -17.08 22.00
C SER A 202 8.42 -15.84 22.91
N ARG A 203 7.40 -15.44 23.66
CA ARG A 203 7.22 -14.02 24.06
C ARG A 203 7.35 -13.65 25.53
N GLU A 204 7.62 -14.54 26.48
CA GLU A 204 7.68 -14.14 27.90
C GLU A 204 9.03 -14.42 28.56
N ASN A 205 9.58 -13.40 29.24
CA ASN A 205 10.77 -13.41 30.10
C ASN A 205 12.13 -13.76 29.46
N ARG A 206 12.34 -13.41 28.19
CA ARG A 206 13.64 -13.64 27.53
C ARG A 206 14.62 -12.52 27.82
N SER A 207 15.89 -12.91 28.05
CA SER A 207 16.99 -11.94 28.05
C SER A 207 17.20 -11.34 26.66
N VAL A 208 17.73 -10.12 26.61
CA VAL A 208 18.09 -9.42 25.36
C VAL A 208 18.97 -10.29 24.47
N ASN A 209 19.90 -11.06 25.07
CA ASN A 209 20.79 -11.97 24.35
C ASN A 209 19.99 -13.02 23.56
N GLN A 210 19.05 -13.68 24.23
CA GLN A 210 18.22 -14.71 23.60
C GLN A 210 17.30 -14.11 22.54
N ARG A 211 16.78 -12.91 22.79
CA ARG A 211 15.96 -12.16 21.84
C ARG A 211 16.73 -11.86 20.55
N ILE A 212 17.94 -11.32 20.65
CA ILE A 212 18.83 -11.06 19.50
C ILE A 212 19.04 -12.32 18.66
N LEU A 213 19.39 -13.43 19.31
CA LEU A 213 19.66 -14.68 18.61
C LEU A 213 18.44 -15.19 17.87
N ASN A 214 17.29 -15.17 18.53
CA ASN A 214 16.07 -15.67 17.93
C ASN A 214 15.63 -14.78 16.77
N LEU A 215 15.68 -13.46 16.91
CA LEU A 215 15.34 -12.55 15.80
C LEU A 215 16.28 -12.73 14.60
N TYR A 216 17.58 -12.96 14.84
CA TYR A 216 18.52 -13.27 13.76
C TYR A 216 18.14 -14.57 13.03
N TYR A 217 17.98 -15.69 13.74
CA TYR A 217 17.66 -16.98 13.14
C TYR A 217 16.25 -17.05 12.53
N GLY A 218 15.29 -16.35 13.14
CA GLY A 218 13.96 -16.18 12.59
C GLY A 218 13.98 -15.37 11.30
N SER A 219 14.81 -14.31 11.22
CA SER A 219 14.94 -13.49 10.01
C SER A 219 15.61 -14.24 8.86
N LEU A 220 16.57 -15.13 9.17
CA LEU A 220 17.10 -16.08 8.18
C LEU A 220 16.01 -17.04 7.69
N SER A 221 15.20 -17.59 8.60
CA SER A 221 14.09 -18.48 8.22
C SER A 221 13.07 -17.75 7.34
N PHE A 222 12.76 -16.49 7.65
CA PHE A 222 11.94 -15.64 6.79
C PHE A 222 12.56 -15.42 5.40
N ALA A 223 13.87 -15.15 5.32
CA ALA A 223 14.55 -15.00 4.03
C ALA A 223 14.49 -16.29 3.20
N PHE A 224 14.54 -17.47 3.82
CA PHE A 224 14.34 -18.74 3.13
C PHE A 224 12.92 -18.85 2.56
N ALA A 225 11.89 -18.49 3.34
CA ALA A 225 10.51 -18.48 2.87
C ALA A 225 10.29 -17.50 1.69
N GLU A 226 10.89 -16.31 1.76
CA GLU A 226 10.86 -15.32 0.67
C GLU A 226 11.48 -15.89 -0.62
N MET A 227 12.65 -16.54 -0.53
CA MET A 227 13.31 -17.14 -1.70
C MET A 227 12.52 -18.34 -2.27
N LEU A 228 12.01 -19.24 -1.41
CA LEU A 228 11.31 -20.47 -1.85
C LEU A 228 9.92 -20.20 -2.42
N SER A 229 9.23 -19.18 -1.91
CA SER A 229 7.89 -18.80 -2.39
C SER A 229 7.93 -18.11 -3.76
N ASN A 230 9.10 -17.64 -4.21
CA ASN A 230 9.26 -17.12 -5.55
C ASN A 230 9.34 -18.28 -6.57
N PRO A 231 8.48 -18.32 -7.60
CA PRO A 231 8.55 -19.37 -8.61
C PRO A 231 9.92 -19.45 -9.31
N ASN A 232 10.58 -18.31 -9.56
CA ASN A 232 11.92 -18.25 -10.14
C ASN A 232 13.07 -18.40 -9.12
N GLY A 233 12.74 -18.57 -7.83
CA GLY A 233 13.71 -18.80 -6.76
C GLY A 233 14.21 -20.25 -6.70
N PRO A 234 14.97 -20.61 -5.64
CA PRO A 234 15.47 -21.97 -5.43
C PRO A 234 14.38 -23.04 -5.48
N LYS A 235 14.71 -24.22 -6.01
CA LYS A 235 13.72 -25.29 -6.25
C LYS A 235 13.26 -26.01 -4.99
N ALA A 236 14.13 -26.04 -3.98
CA ALA A 236 13.87 -26.72 -2.72
C ALA A 236 14.72 -26.14 -1.60
N LEU A 237 14.34 -26.44 -0.35
CA LEU A 237 15.07 -26.02 0.84
C LEU A 237 16.54 -26.48 0.82
N SER A 238 16.82 -27.67 0.30
CA SER A 238 18.18 -28.24 0.21
C SER A 238 19.16 -27.39 -0.60
N GLU A 239 18.68 -26.66 -1.61
CA GLU A 239 19.50 -25.75 -2.41
C GLU A 239 19.97 -24.54 -1.59
N ILE A 240 19.10 -24.03 -0.73
CA ILE A 240 19.41 -22.94 0.21
C ILE A 240 20.36 -23.44 1.30
N GLU A 241 20.10 -24.61 1.87
CA GLU A 241 20.96 -25.22 2.91
C GLU A 241 22.39 -25.44 2.44
N ASN A 242 22.60 -25.75 1.16
CA ASN A 242 23.95 -25.87 0.62
C ASN A 242 24.75 -24.56 0.71
N SER A 243 24.09 -23.40 0.69
CA SER A 243 24.74 -22.10 0.93
C SER A 243 25.02 -21.83 2.39
N THR A 244 24.12 -22.22 3.30
CA THR A 244 24.30 -21.99 4.75
C THR A 244 25.42 -22.87 5.32
N LYS A 245 25.65 -24.07 4.74
CA LYS A 245 26.80 -24.93 5.05
C LYS A 245 28.15 -24.25 4.80
N GLN A 246 28.21 -23.28 3.90
CA GLN A 246 29.42 -22.48 3.61
C GLN A 246 29.58 -21.28 4.56
N GLY A 247 28.65 -21.09 5.51
CA GLY A 247 28.61 -20.00 6.45
C GLY A 247 27.55 -18.94 6.11
N HIS A 248 27.52 -17.87 6.91
CA HIS A 248 26.54 -16.80 6.74
C HIS A 248 26.88 -15.82 5.59
N GLY A 249 28.12 -15.81 5.13
CA GLY A 249 28.61 -14.86 4.11
C GLY A 249 28.81 -13.43 4.59
N LEU A 250 28.81 -13.26 5.91
CA LEU A 250 29.17 -12.03 6.61
C LEU A 250 30.34 -12.31 7.54
N TYR A 251 31.08 -11.26 7.89
CA TYR A 251 32.12 -11.31 8.90
C TYR A 251 32.09 -10.07 9.80
N THR A 252 32.68 -10.21 10.97
CA THR A 252 33.01 -9.09 11.86
C THR A 252 34.50 -9.09 12.19
N ILE A 253 35.08 -7.91 12.37
CA ILE A 253 36.42 -7.66 12.96
C ILE A 253 36.38 -6.39 13.80
N ASP A 254 37.35 -6.22 14.70
CA ASP A 254 37.53 -4.96 15.44
C ASP A 254 37.88 -3.79 14.51
N GLY A 255 37.38 -2.61 14.87
CA GLY A 255 37.64 -1.35 14.19
C GLY A 255 38.92 -0.67 14.68
N GLU A 256 38.93 0.66 14.63
CA GLU A 256 40.02 1.46 15.22
C GLU A 256 40.02 1.38 16.75
N SER A 257 38.84 1.36 17.37
CA SER A 257 38.67 1.07 18.79
C SER A 257 38.03 -0.30 19.04
N GLU A 258 38.08 -0.75 20.30
CA GLU A 258 37.39 -1.95 20.77
C GLU A 258 35.93 -1.69 21.17
N ASN A 259 35.38 -0.51 20.84
CA ASN A 259 33.99 -0.17 21.13
C ASN A 259 33.03 -0.80 20.11
N LEU A 260 31.74 -0.82 20.46
CA LEU A 260 30.74 -1.50 19.64
C LEU A 260 30.44 -0.74 18.34
N ASP A 261 30.41 0.58 18.40
CA ASP A 261 30.20 1.50 17.27
C ASP A 261 31.22 1.31 16.14
N ASP A 262 32.48 1.06 16.50
CA ASP A 262 33.58 0.80 15.57
C ASP A 262 33.66 -0.64 15.05
N LEU A 263 32.85 -1.57 15.57
CA LEU A 263 32.83 -2.95 15.08
C LEU A 263 32.61 -2.95 13.56
N VAL A 264 33.53 -3.54 12.80
CA VAL A 264 33.42 -3.61 11.35
C VAL A 264 32.64 -4.86 10.96
N ILE A 265 31.64 -4.67 10.10
CA ILE A 265 30.86 -5.74 9.47
C ILE A 265 31.11 -5.67 7.97
N GLY A 266 31.42 -6.81 7.35
CA GLY A 266 31.55 -6.91 5.90
C GLY A 266 30.98 -8.17 5.31
N VAL A 267 30.93 -8.21 3.98
CA VAL A 267 30.41 -9.32 3.18
C VAL A 267 31.53 -10.07 2.47
N ILE A 268 31.40 -11.39 2.33
CA ILE A 268 32.30 -12.25 1.54
C ILE A 268 31.51 -13.10 0.56
N SER A 269 32.10 -13.52 -0.56
CA SER A 269 31.36 -14.13 -1.69
C SER A 269 30.71 -15.48 -1.39
N ASN A 270 31.14 -16.17 -0.34
CA ASN A 270 30.66 -17.50 0.02
C ASN A 270 29.66 -17.43 1.17
N GLY A 271 28.66 -18.31 1.18
CA GLY A 271 27.66 -18.38 2.24
C GLY A 271 26.26 -17.91 1.81
N PHE A 272 25.36 -17.80 2.78
CA PHE A 272 23.96 -17.47 2.52
C PHE A 272 23.73 -16.02 2.07
N PHE A 273 24.27 -15.03 2.78
CA PHE A 273 23.93 -13.63 2.56
C PHE A 273 24.21 -13.13 1.13
N PRO A 274 25.35 -13.44 0.48
CA PRO A 274 25.59 -13.11 -0.93
C PRO A 274 24.54 -13.69 -1.87
N LYS A 275 24.10 -14.94 -1.65
CA LYS A 275 23.04 -15.54 -2.45
C LYS A 275 21.71 -14.82 -2.24
N PHE A 276 21.41 -14.44 -1.01
CA PHE A 276 20.19 -13.71 -0.69
C PHE A 276 20.16 -12.33 -1.34
N ILE A 277 21.23 -11.54 -1.22
CA ILE A 277 21.26 -10.22 -1.86
C ILE A 277 21.34 -10.30 -3.40
N ASN A 278 21.94 -11.36 -3.96
CA ASN A 278 21.87 -11.62 -5.40
C ASN A 278 20.43 -11.92 -5.84
N TYR A 279 19.68 -12.70 -5.05
CA TYR A 279 18.25 -12.92 -5.27
C TYR A 279 17.43 -11.62 -5.20
N LEU A 280 17.85 -10.67 -4.36
CA LEU A 280 17.27 -9.33 -4.28
C LEU A 280 17.76 -8.37 -5.39
N ASN A 281 18.48 -8.88 -6.40
CA ASN A 281 19.05 -8.12 -7.51
C ASN A 281 20.14 -7.09 -7.12
N ALA A 282 20.78 -7.24 -5.96
CA ALA A 282 21.96 -6.45 -5.62
C ALA A 282 23.18 -6.91 -6.42
N ASN A 283 24.09 -5.99 -6.77
CA ASN A 283 25.32 -6.33 -7.47
C ASN A 283 26.30 -7.04 -6.52
N THR A 284 26.69 -8.27 -6.88
CA THR A 284 27.59 -9.11 -6.08
C THR A 284 29.00 -9.27 -6.66
N ASP A 285 29.28 -8.69 -7.84
CA ASP A 285 30.53 -8.89 -8.59
C ASP A 285 31.78 -8.42 -7.82
N LYS A 286 31.60 -7.39 -6.99
CA LYS A 286 32.69 -6.74 -6.25
C LYS A 286 32.87 -7.28 -4.83
N ILE A 287 32.11 -8.31 -4.44
CA ILE A 287 32.20 -8.90 -3.09
C ILE A 287 33.52 -9.68 -2.98
N PRO A 288 34.33 -9.44 -1.92
CA PRO A 288 35.61 -10.11 -1.76
C PRO A 288 35.45 -11.60 -1.46
N SER A 289 36.33 -12.44 -2.00
CA SER A 289 36.35 -13.88 -1.71
C SER A 289 37.09 -14.24 -0.42
N LYS A 290 37.97 -13.35 0.05
CA LYS A 290 38.77 -13.55 1.26
C LYS A 290 38.31 -12.64 2.38
N LYS A 291 38.10 -13.23 3.56
CA LYS A 291 37.80 -12.50 4.80
C LYS A 291 39.08 -11.80 5.33
N PRO A 292 39.04 -10.49 5.62
CA PRO A 292 40.10 -9.81 6.37
C PRO A 292 40.15 -10.32 7.81
N ARG A 293 41.36 -10.34 8.42
CA ARG A 293 41.56 -10.88 9.77
C ARG A 293 41.70 -9.79 10.83
N LYS A 294 42.21 -8.62 10.44
CA LYS A 294 42.42 -7.46 11.31
C LYS A 294 42.09 -6.16 10.57
N PHE A 295 41.89 -5.08 11.32
CA PHE A 295 41.51 -3.77 10.78
C PHE A 295 42.43 -3.28 9.65
N ASP A 296 43.75 -3.43 9.81
CA ASP A 296 44.73 -3.06 8.77
C ASP A 296 44.52 -3.76 7.41
N ASP A 297 43.94 -4.96 7.41
CA ASP A 297 43.71 -5.71 6.17
C ASP A 297 42.64 -5.04 5.30
N LEU A 298 41.78 -4.19 5.89
CA LEU A 298 40.72 -3.45 5.19
C LEU A 298 41.27 -2.47 4.15
N LYS A 299 42.54 -2.05 4.27
CA LYS A 299 43.23 -1.24 3.25
C LYS A 299 43.26 -1.93 1.88
N ASN A 300 43.18 -3.25 1.86
CA ASN A 300 43.19 -4.08 0.64
C ASN A 300 41.78 -4.55 0.24
N VAL A 301 40.74 -4.18 1.00
CA VAL A 301 39.35 -4.51 0.72
C VAL A 301 38.67 -3.25 0.19
N ASN A 302 37.79 -3.39 -0.81
CA ASN A 302 36.98 -2.27 -1.28
C ASN A 302 36.22 -1.65 -0.09
N SER A 303 36.41 -0.35 0.14
CA SER A 303 35.81 0.39 1.26
C SER A 303 34.27 0.35 1.25
N ASN A 304 33.67 0.05 0.11
CA ASN A 304 32.22 -0.10 -0.02
C ASN A 304 31.71 -1.50 0.33
N MET A 305 32.56 -2.46 0.72
CA MET A 305 32.19 -3.85 1.05
C MET A 305 32.21 -4.16 2.55
N TRP A 306 32.40 -3.13 3.36
CA TRP A 306 32.33 -3.19 4.81
C TRP A 306 31.78 -1.85 5.34
N LEU A 307 31.22 -1.89 6.54
CA LEU A 307 30.68 -0.73 7.26
C LEU A 307 30.93 -0.95 8.76
N THR A 308 31.00 0.13 9.53
CA THR A 308 30.98 0.02 10.99
C THR A 308 29.56 -0.25 11.49
N PHE A 309 29.43 -0.66 12.75
CA PHE A 309 28.16 -0.91 13.40
C PHE A 309 27.31 0.35 13.47
N GLU A 310 27.92 1.48 13.84
CA GLU A 310 27.29 2.81 13.80
C GLU A 310 26.75 3.12 12.40
N GLN A 311 27.55 2.90 11.36
CA GLN A 311 27.12 3.13 9.99
C GLN A 311 25.92 2.25 9.63
N ILE A 312 25.89 0.97 9.98
CA ILE A 312 24.72 0.13 9.70
C ILE A 312 23.50 0.62 10.48
N PHE A 313 23.65 0.98 11.75
CA PHE A 313 22.57 1.52 12.59
C PHE A 313 22.00 2.83 12.08
N SER A 314 22.83 3.70 11.49
CA SER A 314 22.38 4.98 10.89
C SER A 314 21.33 4.78 9.80
N ARG A 315 21.18 3.57 9.25
CA ARG A 315 20.24 3.22 8.18
C ARG A 315 18.90 2.68 8.69
N ILE A 316 18.65 2.72 10.00
CA ILE A 316 17.38 2.35 10.63
C ILE A 316 16.63 3.63 11.00
N PRO A 317 15.71 4.14 10.14
CA PRO A 317 15.00 5.38 10.41
C PRO A 317 14.10 5.32 11.64
N GLU A 318 13.56 4.15 11.97
CA GLU A 318 12.68 3.97 13.13
C GLU A 318 13.35 4.23 14.49
N THR A 319 14.68 4.14 14.55
CA THR A 319 15.46 4.42 15.76
C THR A 319 16.25 5.72 15.63
N GLY A 320 15.86 6.59 14.69
CA GLY A 320 16.63 7.77 14.31
C GLY A 320 16.86 8.75 15.45
N ASP A 321 15.85 9.00 16.29
CA ASP A 321 15.95 9.87 17.46
C ASP A 321 16.99 9.37 18.48
N LEU A 322 16.93 8.08 18.84
CA LEU A 322 17.90 7.44 19.74
C LEU A 322 19.29 7.42 19.14
N PHE A 323 19.40 7.13 17.83
CA PHE A 323 20.66 7.16 17.11
C PHE A 323 21.32 8.55 17.21
N LEU A 324 20.57 9.61 16.95
CA LEU A 324 21.07 10.98 16.98
C LEU A 324 21.43 11.47 18.39
N ASN A 325 20.85 10.88 19.44
CA ASN A 325 21.22 11.16 20.83
C ASN A 325 22.54 10.50 21.25
N ILE A 326 22.94 9.42 20.56
CA ILE A 326 24.12 8.61 20.91
C ILE A 326 25.32 8.98 20.04
N PHE A 327 25.10 9.13 18.74
CA PHE A 327 26.14 9.37 17.75
C PHE A 327 26.11 10.82 17.28
N ASP A 328 27.27 11.35 16.87
CA ASP A 328 27.37 12.65 16.20
C ASP A 328 27.27 12.53 14.67
N SER A 329 27.38 11.31 14.12
CA SER A 329 27.33 11.08 12.68
C SER A 329 25.94 11.38 12.08
N PRO A 330 25.88 11.68 10.77
CA PRO A 330 24.61 11.88 10.09
C PRO A 330 23.81 10.57 9.95
N PRO A 331 22.47 10.64 9.93
CA PRO A 331 21.66 9.48 9.62
C PRO A 331 21.91 9.03 8.18
N GLY A 332 21.72 7.74 7.93
CA GLY A 332 21.83 7.11 6.62
C GLY A 332 20.53 7.15 5.82
N TRP A 333 19.65 8.12 6.04
CA TRP A 333 18.35 8.22 5.37
C TRP A 333 17.83 9.65 5.28
N ALA A 334 16.93 9.93 4.36
CA ALA A 334 16.19 11.20 4.26
C ALA A 334 14.73 10.96 3.85
N ILE A 335 13.85 11.90 4.17
CA ILE A 335 12.42 11.81 3.86
C ILE A 335 12.16 12.43 2.48
N PRO A 336 11.70 11.65 1.49
CA PRO A 336 11.37 12.19 0.18
C PRO A 336 9.97 12.81 0.17
N THR A 337 9.84 14.00 -0.40
CA THR A 337 8.55 14.66 -0.63
C THR A 337 8.51 15.32 -2.01
N TYR A 338 7.30 15.47 -2.57
CA TYR A 338 7.12 16.12 -3.86
C TYR A 338 7.33 17.64 -3.74
N ASP A 339 8.09 18.22 -4.65
CA ASP A 339 8.31 19.66 -4.69
C ASP A 339 7.20 20.36 -5.48
N ASN A 340 6.17 20.84 -4.77
CA ASN A 340 5.03 21.51 -5.40
C ASN A 340 5.44 22.81 -6.14
N GLU A 341 6.45 23.51 -5.64
CA GLU A 341 6.90 24.79 -6.21
C GLU A 341 7.63 24.57 -7.53
N ALA A 342 8.60 23.65 -7.56
CA ALA A 342 9.40 23.38 -8.75
C ALA A 342 8.63 22.61 -9.84
N ASN A 343 7.65 21.78 -9.46
CA ASN A 343 6.89 20.99 -10.44
C ASN A 343 5.64 21.69 -10.98
N ASN A 344 5.29 22.89 -10.48
CA ASN A 344 4.17 23.71 -10.96
C ASN A 344 2.85 22.93 -11.14
N PHE A 345 2.35 22.37 -10.03
CA PHE A 345 1.21 21.43 -9.95
C PHE A 345 -0.05 21.88 -10.73
N GLY A 346 -0.29 23.20 -10.83
CA GLY A 346 -1.45 23.76 -11.55
C GLY A 346 -1.46 23.57 -13.07
N SER A 347 -0.29 23.42 -13.71
CA SER A 347 -0.21 23.19 -15.17
C SER A 347 -0.38 21.71 -15.56
N LEU A 348 -0.21 20.80 -14.59
CA LEU A 348 -0.15 19.36 -14.79
C LEU A 348 -1.54 18.76 -15.04
N PHE A 349 -2.57 19.28 -14.36
CA PHE A 349 -3.97 18.88 -14.55
C PHE A 349 -4.57 19.31 -15.90
N MET A 350 -4.00 20.33 -16.55
CA MET A 350 -4.54 20.88 -17.80
C MET A 350 -3.95 20.25 -19.07
N SER A 351 -2.77 19.63 -19.00
CA SER A 351 -2.05 19.19 -20.20
C SER A 351 -2.31 17.72 -20.61
N GLY A 352 -2.89 16.91 -19.72
CA GLY A 352 -3.12 15.47 -19.95
C GLY A 352 -1.86 14.62 -20.13
N LYS A 353 -0.66 15.22 -20.18
CA LYS A 353 0.63 14.53 -20.32
C LYS A 353 1.28 14.32 -18.96
N ARG A 354 1.53 13.06 -18.60
CA ARG A 354 2.24 12.70 -17.37
C ARG A 354 3.72 13.07 -17.50
N PRO A 355 4.28 13.85 -16.56
CA PRO A 355 5.70 14.20 -16.59
C PRO A 355 6.52 12.94 -16.42
N GLN A 356 7.66 12.85 -17.12
CA GLN A 356 8.61 11.75 -16.98
C GLN A 356 9.76 12.10 -16.02
N ARG A 357 9.69 13.28 -15.40
CA ARG A 357 10.68 13.83 -14.47
C ARG A 357 9.97 14.66 -13.42
N SER A 358 10.42 14.57 -12.17
CA SER A 358 9.89 15.40 -11.09
C SER A 358 11.00 15.87 -10.17
N TYR A 359 10.86 17.10 -9.68
CA TYR A 359 11.65 17.61 -8.57
C TYR A 359 11.10 17.07 -7.26
N VAL A 360 11.99 16.69 -6.35
CA VAL A 360 11.66 16.20 -5.03
C VAL A 360 12.51 16.90 -4.00
N HIS A 361 11.97 17.06 -2.79
CA HIS A 361 12.76 17.42 -1.62
C HIS A 361 13.20 16.15 -0.89
N MET A 362 14.47 16.07 -0.54
CA MET A 362 15.01 15.18 0.47
C MET A 362 15.12 16.00 1.75
N ILE A 363 14.26 15.69 2.73
CA ILE A 363 14.19 16.38 4.01
C ILE A 363 15.05 15.61 5.01
N ASP A 364 15.96 16.32 5.64
CA ASP A 364 16.76 15.85 6.77
C ASP A 364 16.30 16.57 8.05
N GLU A 365 15.57 15.83 8.88
CA GLU A 365 15.11 16.31 10.18
C GLU A 365 16.24 16.35 11.23
N SER A 366 17.35 15.64 11.00
CA SER A 366 18.50 15.62 11.91
C SER A 366 19.39 16.86 11.80
N ASN A 367 19.29 17.59 10.67
CA ASN A 367 20.18 18.71 10.33
C ASN A 367 21.67 18.32 10.19
N ARG A 368 21.99 17.04 9.98
CA ARG A 368 23.36 16.52 9.88
C ARG A 368 23.77 16.09 8.48
N LEU A 369 22.83 15.78 7.59
CA LEU A 369 23.14 15.45 6.20
C LEU A 369 23.63 16.68 5.45
N SER A 370 24.64 16.50 4.61
CA SER A 370 25.13 17.52 3.68
C SER A 370 24.63 17.26 2.26
N LYS A 371 24.77 18.25 1.39
CA LYS A 371 24.49 18.11 -0.05
C LYS A 371 25.26 16.92 -0.68
N ASN A 372 26.47 16.64 -0.20
CA ASN A 372 27.32 15.57 -0.73
C ASN A 372 26.83 14.18 -0.31
N ASP A 373 25.97 14.07 0.70
CA ASP A 373 25.41 12.79 1.15
C ASP A 373 24.25 12.31 0.26
N ILE A 374 23.52 13.24 -0.35
CA ILE A 374 22.31 12.97 -1.13
C ILE A 374 22.53 12.01 -2.31
N PRO A 375 23.60 12.14 -3.14
CA PRO A 375 23.89 11.16 -4.19
C PRO A 375 24.08 9.74 -3.68
N TYR A 376 24.50 9.55 -2.43
CA TYR A 376 24.66 8.21 -1.84
C TYR A 376 23.33 7.61 -1.36
N LEU A 377 22.31 8.42 -1.10
CA LEU A 377 20.96 7.93 -0.83
C LEU A 377 20.35 7.37 -2.12
N TYR A 378 20.38 8.15 -3.20
CA TYR A 378 19.83 7.75 -4.50
C TYR A 378 20.68 8.32 -5.64
N GLY A 379 21.52 7.47 -6.24
CA GLY A 379 22.54 7.88 -7.21
C GLY A 379 22.01 8.31 -8.58
N GLU A 380 20.73 8.05 -8.88
CA GLU A 380 20.09 8.49 -10.14
C GLU A 380 19.51 9.90 -10.03
N MET A 381 19.55 10.51 -8.84
CA MET A 381 19.13 11.90 -8.66
C MET A 381 20.11 12.88 -9.31
N SER A 382 19.58 13.90 -9.98
CA SER A 382 20.33 14.96 -10.64
C SER A 382 19.92 16.35 -10.11
N GLU A 383 20.64 17.40 -10.52
CA GLU A 383 20.33 18.81 -10.16
C GLU A 383 20.19 19.08 -8.65
N ILE A 384 21.00 18.38 -7.86
CA ILE A 384 20.93 18.47 -6.40
C ILE A 384 21.32 19.88 -5.95
N THR A 385 20.46 20.52 -5.18
CA THR A 385 20.65 21.85 -4.59
C THR A 385 20.18 21.86 -3.15
N GLU A 386 20.91 22.55 -2.27
CA GLU A 386 20.47 22.76 -0.90
C GLU A 386 19.56 24.01 -0.87
N LEU A 387 18.39 23.87 -0.27
CA LEU A 387 17.43 24.95 -0.13
C LEU A 387 17.70 25.70 1.17
N LYS A 388 17.61 27.03 1.10
CA LYS A 388 17.60 27.86 2.31
C LYS A 388 16.21 27.76 2.93
N TYR A 389 16.11 27.00 4.01
CA TYR A 389 14.91 26.87 4.82
C TYR A 389 15.16 27.58 6.16
N ASP A 390 14.17 28.32 6.65
CA ASP A 390 14.23 29.08 7.90
C ASP A 390 13.86 28.23 9.13
N GLY A 391 13.35 27.02 8.93
CA GLY A 391 13.08 26.04 9.98
C GLY A 391 14.29 25.23 10.41
N SER A 392 14.05 24.29 11.33
CA SER A 392 15.09 23.44 11.95
C SER A 392 15.54 22.24 11.13
N THR A 393 15.11 22.12 9.86
CA THR A 393 15.40 20.97 8.99
C THR A 393 16.19 21.40 7.77
N ARG A 394 17.08 20.53 7.27
CA ARG A 394 17.75 20.74 5.98
C ARG A 394 16.92 20.13 4.88
N GLN A 395 16.85 20.82 3.75
CA GLN A 395 16.11 20.35 2.60
C GLN A 395 16.99 20.42 1.36
N PHE A 396 16.99 19.35 0.59
CA PHE A 396 17.73 19.25 -0.66
C PHE A 396 16.76 18.99 -1.80
N ARG A 397 16.74 19.88 -2.80
CA ARG A 397 15.98 19.68 -4.02
C ARG A 397 16.82 18.85 -4.99
N GLY A 398 16.22 17.84 -5.62
CA GLY A 398 16.84 17.12 -6.72
C GLY A 398 15.80 16.64 -7.71
N ALA A 399 16.23 16.39 -8.95
CA ALA A 399 15.39 15.88 -10.02
C ALA A 399 15.53 14.36 -10.13
N ILE A 400 14.40 13.68 -10.29
CA ILE A 400 14.30 12.23 -10.51
C ILE A 400 13.59 12.00 -11.83
N ASP A 401 14.21 11.24 -12.71
CA ASP A 401 13.60 10.72 -13.93
C ASP A 401 12.82 9.45 -13.61
N HIS A 402 11.58 9.34 -14.09
CA HIS A 402 10.69 8.22 -13.83
C HIS A 402 9.92 7.78 -15.09
N PRO A 403 10.64 7.46 -16.17
CA PRO A 403 9.99 7.13 -17.44
C PRO A 403 9.08 5.89 -17.30
N GLY A 404 7.84 6.00 -17.79
CA GLY A 404 6.86 4.91 -17.72
C GLY A 404 6.19 4.72 -16.35
N HIS A 405 6.48 5.57 -15.37
CA HIS A 405 5.80 5.58 -14.07
C HIS A 405 4.89 6.80 -13.92
N ASP A 406 3.88 6.69 -13.05
CA ASP A 406 2.93 7.78 -12.80
C ASP A 406 3.52 8.90 -11.95
N SER A 407 4.54 8.59 -11.14
CA SER A 407 5.25 9.53 -10.30
C SER A 407 6.62 8.98 -9.90
N PHE A 408 7.47 9.85 -9.33
CA PHE A 408 8.77 9.47 -8.78
C PHE A 408 8.70 8.34 -7.73
N TRP A 409 7.56 8.15 -7.06
CA TRP A 409 7.35 7.04 -6.12
C TRP A 409 7.44 5.66 -6.80
N GLY A 410 7.26 5.59 -8.11
CA GLY A 410 7.39 4.34 -8.88
C GLY A 410 8.84 3.86 -9.05
N VAL A 411 9.81 4.78 -8.97
CA VAL A 411 11.25 4.48 -9.16
C VAL A 411 12.06 4.65 -7.89
N LEU A 412 11.60 5.49 -6.96
CA LEU A 412 12.32 5.78 -5.73
C LEU A 412 12.22 4.59 -4.76
N PRO A 413 13.34 4.03 -4.29
CA PRO A 413 13.35 2.90 -3.35
C PRO A 413 13.07 3.38 -1.93
N ALA A 414 11.87 3.92 -1.69
CA ALA A 414 11.44 4.39 -0.38
C ALA A 414 11.01 3.23 0.51
N HIS A 415 11.51 3.23 1.74
CA HIS A 415 11.07 2.37 2.83
C HIS A 415 9.91 3.02 3.58
N SER A 416 8.92 2.21 3.94
CA SER A 416 7.79 2.63 4.77
C SER A 416 7.51 1.57 5.83
N SER A 417 7.12 2.02 7.01
CA SER A 417 6.74 1.19 8.15
C SER A 417 5.67 1.90 9.00
N PRO A 418 5.08 1.23 9.99
CA PRO A 418 4.15 1.87 10.93
C PRO A 418 4.75 3.03 11.71
N PHE A 419 6.08 3.12 11.77
CA PHE A 419 6.82 4.16 12.49
C PHE A 419 7.34 5.26 11.56
N VAL A 420 7.49 4.97 10.26
CA VAL A 420 8.11 5.85 9.27
C VAL A 420 7.27 5.84 7.99
N ASN A 421 6.69 6.98 7.63
CA ASN A 421 5.83 7.08 6.45
C ASN A 421 6.61 6.79 5.15
N ALA A 422 7.73 7.47 4.95
CA ALA A 422 8.63 7.23 3.82
C ALA A 422 10.06 7.68 4.16
N ALA A 423 11.05 6.85 3.85
CA ALA A 423 12.47 7.18 3.96
C ALA A 423 13.27 6.54 2.82
N VAL A 424 14.16 7.31 2.20
CA VAL A 424 15.16 6.76 1.27
C VAL A 424 16.40 6.43 2.07
N ILE A 425 16.77 5.15 2.09
CA ILE A 425 17.87 4.64 2.92
C ILE A 425 19.13 4.47 2.06
N LYS A 426 20.26 4.91 2.61
CA LYS A 426 21.60 4.71 2.04
C LYS A 426 21.88 3.20 1.95
N PRO A 427 22.26 2.68 0.77
CA PRO A 427 22.54 1.26 0.64
C PRO A 427 23.69 0.82 1.54
N ILE A 428 23.68 -0.46 1.92
CA ILE A 428 24.85 -1.14 2.47
C ILE A 428 25.56 -1.91 1.36
N PHE A 429 26.86 -2.16 1.54
CA PHE A 429 27.68 -2.94 0.62
C PHE A 429 27.54 -2.51 -0.85
N SER A 430 27.58 -1.19 -1.09
CA SER A 430 27.40 -0.49 -2.37
C SER A 430 26.01 -0.51 -3.03
N SER A 431 25.23 -1.59 -2.90
CA SER A 431 23.99 -1.75 -3.69
C SER A 431 22.80 -2.37 -2.94
N VAL A 432 23.00 -2.87 -1.72
CA VAL A 432 21.93 -3.54 -0.96
C VAL A 432 21.02 -2.49 -0.33
N ARG A 433 19.78 -2.39 -0.84
CA ARG A 433 18.77 -1.41 -0.41
C ARG A 433 17.62 -2.00 0.38
N ASP A 434 17.36 -3.30 0.26
CA ASP A 434 16.27 -3.95 0.98
C ASP A 434 16.43 -3.81 2.49
N TYR A 435 15.47 -3.13 3.12
CA TYR A 435 15.42 -2.91 4.57
C TYR A 435 15.57 -4.21 5.36
N ARG A 436 14.90 -5.29 4.93
CA ARG A 436 15.02 -6.63 5.54
C ARG A 436 16.47 -7.15 5.54
N ALA A 437 17.22 -6.92 4.46
CA ALA A 437 18.62 -7.34 4.37
C ALA A 437 19.51 -6.49 5.30
N ILE A 438 19.26 -5.19 5.40
CA ILE A 438 19.96 -4.29 6.34
C ILE A 438 19.74 -4.77 7.78
N CYS A 439 18.49 -5.04 8.17
CA CYS A 439 18.17 -5.55 9.50
C CYS A 439 18.83 -6.91 9.78
N ILE A 440 18.89 -7.82 8.80
CA ILE A 440 19.59 -9.11 8.94
C ILE A 440 21.08 -8.92 9.22
N VAL A 441 21.76 -7.97 8.55
CA VAL A 441 23.19 -7.69 8.79
C VAL A 441 23.41 -7.15 10.20
N LEU A 442 22.52 -6.28 10.67
CA LEU A 442 22.61 -5.73 12.02
C LEU A 442 22.32 -6.79 13.08
N LEU A 443 21.27 -7.60 12.92
CA LEU A 443 21.00 -8.76 13.76
C LEU A 443 22.14 -9.77 13.75
N TYR A 444 22.79 -9.99 12.59
CA TYR A 444 23.98 -10.83 12.49
C TYR A 444 25.10 -10.29 13.39
N SER A 445 25.45 -9.00 13.26
CA SER A 445 26.50 -8.41 14.09
C SER A 445 26.22 -8.53 15.59
N LEU A 446 24.99 -8.22 16.01
CA LEU A 446 24.55 -8.39 17.39
C LEU A 446 24.64 -9.85 17.84
N SER A 447 24.22 -10.79 16.98
CA SER A 447 24.32 -12.23 17.26
C SER A 447 25.76 -12.68 17.49
N ILE A 448 26.73 -12.07 16.81
CA ILE A 448 28.15 -12.37 16.99
C ILE A 448 28.64 -11.78 18.31
N VAL A 449 28.27 -10.52 18.61
CA VAL A 449 28.67 -9.85 19.86
C VAL A 449 28.18 -10.64 21.08
N VAL A 450 26.90 -10.99 21.15
CA VAL A 450 26.32 -11.66 22.33
C VAL A 450 26.82 -13.09 22.53
N ARG A 451 27.35 -13.75 21.48
CA ARG A 451 27.87 -15.13 21.57
C ARG A 451 29.37 -15.22 21.76
N TYR A 452 30.10 -14.35 21.09
CA TYR A 452 31.55 -14.50 20.93
C TYR A 452 32.34 -13.34 21.54
N ARG A 453 31.69 -12.29 22.03
CA ARG A 453 32.33 -11.12 22.64
C ARG A 453 31.70 -10.73 23.98
N PRO A 454 31.73 -11.62 24.99
CA PRO A 454 31.10 -11.38 26.28
C PRO A 454 31.64 -10.14 27.00
N SER A 455 32.93 -9.80 26.86
CA SER A 455 33.50 -8.60 27.47
C SER A 455 32.92 -7.31 26.90
N LEU A 456 32.80 -7.21 25.56
CA LEU A 456 32.16 -6.08 24.90
C LEU A 456 30.67 -6.02 25.25
N TRP A 457 29.99 -7.16 25.22
CA TRP A 457 28.58 -7.21 25.56
C TRP A 457 28.29 -6.81 27.02
N ARG A 458 29.16 -7.17 27.96
CA ARG A 458 29.06 -6.72 29.35
C ARG A 458 29.09 -5.19 29.46
N ARG A 459 29.97 -4.52 28.71
CA ARG A 459 30.05 -3.05 28.67
C ARG A 459 28.74 -2.43 28.20
N VAL A 460 28.05 -3.08 27.26
CA VAL A 460 26.72 -2.65 26.78
C VAL A 460 25.62 -2.94 27.82
N GLN A 461 25.67 -4.05 28.54
CA GLN A 461 24.60 -4.43 29.47
C GLN A 461 24.58 -3.60 30.75
N GLU A 462 25.76 -3.32 31.30
CA GLU A 462 25.92 -2.75 32.64
C GLU A 462 27.17 -1.85 32.79
N GLY A 463 27.85 -1.53 31.69
CA GLY A 463 29.11 -0.78 31.71
C GLY A 463 29.02 0.59 31.05
N ASP A 464 30.14 1.02 30.48
CA ASP A 464 30.34 2.34 29.87
C ASP A 464 29.69 2.51 28.49
N LEU A 465 29.10 1.45 27.92
CA LEU A 465 28.36 1.47 26.66
C LEU A 465 26.86 1.22 26.87
N ASP A 466 26.33 1.49 28.07
CA ASP A 466 24.92 1.28 28.44
C ASP A 466 23.92 2.02 27.55
N HIS A 467 24.27 3.21 27.07
CA HIS A 467 23.49 3.97 26.08
C HIS A 467 23.26 3.18 24.77
N MET A 468 24.14 2.26 24.39
CA MET A 468 23.92 1.39 23.22
C MET A 468 22.80 0.39 23.44
N ARG A 469 22.54 0.00 24.70
CA ARG A 469 21.53 -1.00 25.04
C ARG A 469 20.12 -0.52 24.69
N ILE A 470 19.78 0.72 25.01
CA ILE A 470 18.44 1.25 24.72
C ILE A 470 18.19 1.34 23.21
N LEU A 471 19.21 1.74 22.44
CA LEU A 471 19.15 1.76 20.97
C LEU A 471 18.95 0.36 20.41
N ILE A 472 19.67 -0.64 20.93
CA ILE A 472 19.53 -2.03 20.51
C ILE A 472 18.13 -2.55 20.85
N GLU A 473 17.65 -2.36 22.08
CA GLU A 473 16.31 -2.81 22.50
C GLU A 473 15.22 -2.18 21.62
N ALA A 474 15.30 -0.88 21.33
CA ALA A 474 14.38 -0.21 20.40
C ALA A 474 14.44 -0.81 18.99
N PHE A 475 15.63 -1.11 18.47
CA PHE A 475 15.78 -1.80 17.19
C PHE A 475 15.13 -3.20 17.20
N LEU A 476 15.23 -3.96 18.29
CA LEU A 476 14.57 -5.27 18.38
C LEU A 476 13.03 -5.14 18.36
N GLU A 477 12.46 -4.13 19.00
CA GLU A 477 11.01 -3.82 18.91
C GLU A 477 10.59 -3.51 17.46
N VAL A 478 11.39 -2.69 16.77
CA VAL A 478 11.17 -2.36 15.35
C VAL A 478 11.21 -3.62 14.50
N VAL A 479 12.22 -4.48 14.68
CA VAL A 479 12.35 -5.74 13.95
C VAL A 479 11.12 -6.63 14.14
N GLU A 480 10.65 -6.79 15.38
CA GLU A 480 9.50 -7.62 15.72
C GLU A 480 8.19 -7.12 15.13
N ARG A 481 8.07 -5.81 14.92
CA ARG A 481 6.88 -5.18 14.32
C ARG A 481 6.94 -5.10 12.79
N VAL A 482 8.10 -4.80 12.22
CA VAL A 482 8.26 -4.44 10.80
C VAL A 482 8.60 -5.66 9.95
N LEU A 483 9.57 -6.48 10.35
CA LEU A 483 10.04 -7.59 9.51
C LEU A 483 8.95 -8.60 9.16
N PRO A 484 8.07 -9.04 10.08
CA PRO A 484 7.01 -9.99 9.74
C PRO A 484 6.10 -9.50 8.60
N GLN A 485 5.76 -8.20 8.59
CA GLN A 485 4.93 -7.61 7.53
C GLN A 485 5.68 -7.56 6.21
N HIS A 486 6.92 -7.08 6.21
CA HIS A 486 7.74 -7.03 5.00
C HIS A 486 7.98 -8.43 4.40
N PHE A 487 8.23 -9.44 5.23
CA PHE A 487 8.41 -10.81 4.75
C PHE A 487 7.09 -11.44 4.27
N LEU A 488 5.96 -11.12 4.89
CA LEU A 488 4.65 -11.52 4.39
C LEU A 488 4.39 -10.93 2.99
N GLU A 489 4.70 -9.65 2.79
CA GLU A 489 4.57 -8.98 1.49
C GLU A 489 5.36 -9.70 0.41
N LYS A 490 6.63 -10.02 0.68
CA LYS A 490 7.49 -10.66 -0.31
C LYS A 490 7.18 -12.12 -0.53
N THR A 491 6.87 -12.85 0.54
CA THR A 491 6.50 -14.27 0.45
C THR A 491 5.19 -14.43 -0.34
N SER A 492 4.19 -13.60 -0.07
CA SER A 492 2.93 -13.62 -0.82
C SER A 492 3.03 -12.98 -2.21
N GLY A 493 4.00 -12.07 -2.39
CA GLY A 493 4.07 -11.05 -3.45
C GLY A 493 2.76 -10.31 -3.65
N LYS A 494 2.19 -9.87 -2.53
CA LYS A 494 1.13 -8.88 -2.48
C LYS A 494 1.61 -7.76 -1.58
N LYS A 495 1.20 -6.54 -1.88
CA LYS A 495 1.46 -5.41 -0.97
C LYS A 495 0.46 -5.50 0.20
N ILE A 496 0.94 -5.36 1.43
CA ILE A 496 0.15 -5.61 2.64
C ILE A 496 -0.03 -4.29 3.41
N TYR A 497 -1.27 -3.86 3.55
CA TYR A 497 -1.62 -2.72 4.39
C TYR A 497 -2.28 -3.23 5.66
N ALA A 498 -1.55 -3.22 6.77
CA ALA A 498 -2.03 -3.69 8.07
C ALA A 498 -2.33 -2.50 9.00
N ASN A 499 -3.61 -2.18 9.13
CA ASN A 499 -4.09 -0.96 9.78
C ASN A 499 -5.11 -1.25 10.88
N GLN A 500 -5.15 -0.37 11.88
CA GLN A 500 -6.25 -0.37 12.85
C GLN A 500 -7.51 0.22 12.20
N PRO A 501 -8.71 -0.31 12.53
CA PRO A 501 -9.97 0.29 12.08
C PRO A 501 -10.06 1.76 12.48
N GLY A 502 -10.45 2.63 11.53
CA GLY A 502 -10.62 4.07 11.78
C GLY A 502 -9.32 4.88 11.75
N SER A 503 -8.18 4.28 11.40
CA SER A 503 -7.01 5.09 11.05
C SER A 503 -7.27 5.87 9.76
N LEU A 504 -6.64 7.03 9.59
CA LEU A 504 -6.72 7.82 8.34
C LEU A 504 -6.26 7.05 7.10
N PHE A 505 -5.65 5.87 7.29
CA PHE A 505 -5.15 4.98 6.24
C PHE A 505 -5.95 3.67 6.13
N SER A 506 -7.10 3.53 6.83
CA SER A 506 -7.99 2.36 6.76
C SER A 506 -8.89 2.31 5.52
#